data_AF-K1R301-F1
#
_entry.id   AF-K1R301-F1
#
_cell.length_a   1.000
_cell.length_b   1.000
_cell.length_c   1.000
_cell.angle_alpha   90.00
_cell.angle_beta   90.00
_cell.angle_gamma   90.00
#
_symmetry.space_group_name_H-M   'P 1'
#
loop_
_entity.id
_entity.type
_entity.pdbx_description
1 polymer ?
#
loop_
_entity_poly.entity_id
_entity_poly.type
_entity_poly.pdbx_seq_one_letter_code
_entity_poly.pdbx_strand_id
1 'polypeptide(L)'
;MQRSTALAQAAGVTPSDLPVRALGLVSGMFYTNRLDQIGLFLPRYLYGRHYKKSAFAPYVSPEHPDIVTSLPPSLLITSDNDNLHIIEIVKIAKKTAKIQKKAAGRRNKDHD
;
A
#
# COMPACT_ATOMS: atom_id res chain seq x y z
N MET A 1 1.99 6.84 4.16
CA MET A 1 2.89 8.02 4.07
C MET A 1 3.61 8.32 5.37
N GLN A 2 2.93 8.35 6.54
CA GLN A 2 3.59 8.58 7.84
C GLN A 2 4.84 7.72 8.11
N ARG A 3 4.84 6.46 7.68
CA ARG A 3 5.93 5.51 7.93
C ARG A 3 6.89 5.33 6.74
N SER A 4 6.76 6.16 5.70
CA SER A 4 7.67 6.20 4.55
C SER A 4 7.88 7.63 4.08
N THR A 5 9.06 8.18 4.40
CA THR A 5 9.48 9.52 4.01
C THR A 5 9.58 9.66 2.50
N ALA A 6 10.12 8.65 1.81
CA ALA A 6 10.23 8.62 0.35
C ALA A 6 8.85 8.70 -0.34
N LEU A 7 7.86 7.96 0.16
CA LEU A 7 6.49 8.01 -0.35
C LEU A 7 5.84 9.38 -0.10
N ALA A 8 6.04 9.96 1.08
CA ALA A 8 5.51 11.29 1.42
C ALA A 8 6.11 12.39 0.53
N GLN A 9 7.43 12.35 0.30
CA GLN A 9 8.12 13.27 -0.59
C GLN A 9 7.64 13.11 -2.04
N ALA A 10 7.52 11.87 -2.53
CA ALA A 10 7.04 11.60 -3.88
C ALA A 10 5.59 12.10 -4.11
N ALA A 11 4.76 12.05 -3.07
CA ALA A 11 3.39 12.57 -3.10
C ALA A 11 3.30 14.09 -2.87
N GLY A 12 4.39 14.75 -2.48
CA GLY A 12 4.40 16.17 -2.15
C GLY A 12 3.54 16.51 -0.92
N VAL A 13 3.40 15.60 0.05
CA VAL A 13 2.60 15.83 1.25
C VAL A 13 3.46 15.86 2.51
N THR A 14 3.05 16.69 3.47
CA THR A 14 3.55 16.63 4.84
C THR A 14 2.77 15.56 5.60
N PRO A 15 3.42 14.52 6.14
CA PRO A 15 2.74 13.54 6.99
C PRO A 15 2.14 14.20 8.23
N SER A 16 0.96 13.74 8.66
CA SER A 16 0.39 14.15 9.94
C SER A 16 1.25 13.62 11.10
N ASP A 17 1.34 14.37 12.18
CA ASP A 17 2.00 13.94 13.42
C ASP A 17 1.13 12.98 14.26
N LEU A 18 -0.17 12.87 13.96
CA LEU A 18 -1.09 12.00 14.70
C LEU A 18 -0.86 10.52 14.32
N PRO A 19 -0.45 9.65 15.25
CA PRO A 19 -0.03 8.29 14.88
C PRO A 19 -1.23 7.45 14.41
N VAL A 20 -1.19 7.00 13.15
CA VAL A 20 -2.15 6.01 12.65
C VAL A 20 -1.80 4.64 13.25
N ARG A 21 -2.69 4.13 14.11
CA ARG A 21 -2.51 2.87 14.84
C ARG A 21 -2.86 1.65 13.99
N ALA A 22 -3.93 1.72 13.21
CA ALA A 22 -4.39 0.64 12.36
C ALA A 22 -5.18 1.19 11.16
N LEU A 23 -5.39 0.34 10.15
CA LEU A 23 -6.13 0.67 8.92
C LEU A 23 -7.19 -0.40 8.64
N GLY A 24 -8.44 0.03 8.42
CA GLY A 24 -9.50 -0.84 7.89
C GLY A 24 -9.68 -0.57 6.39
N LEU A 25 -9.56 -1.60 5.57
CA LEU A 25 -9.76 -1.54 4.12
C LEU A 25 -10.99 -2.39 3.78
N VAL A 26 -12.00 -1.80 3.16
CA VAL A 26 -13.23 -2.49 2.74
C VAL A 26 -13.35 -2.38 1.23
N SER A 27 -13.46 -3.51 0.54
CA SER A 27 -13.59 -3.63 -0.93
C SER A 27 -12.58 -2.74 -1.68
N GLY A 28 -11.38 -3.29 -1.87
CA GLY A 28 -10.20 -2.52 -2.24
C GLY A 28 -9.75 -2.70 -3.67
N MET A 29 -10.08 -1.72 -4.52
CA MET A 29 -9.17 -1.32 -5.60
C MET A 29 -8.50 -0.01 -5.19
N PHE A 30 -7.23 -0.11 -4.80
CA PHE A 30 -6.39 1.07 -4.69
C PHE A 30 -5.33 0.97 -5.77
N TYR A 31 -5.36 1.96 -6.66
CA TYR A 31 -4.21 2.29 -7.50
C TYR A 31 -3.82 1.21 -8.52
N THR A 32 -4.77 0.52 -9.16
CA THR A 32 -4.40 -0.46 -10.17
C THR A 32 -3.77 0.22 -11.38
N ASN A 33 -2.58 -0.23 -11.76
CA ASN A 33 -1.95 0.02 -13.05
C ASN A 33 -2.17 -1.18 -14.00
N ARG A 34 -3.16 -2.03 -13.70
CA ARG A 34 -3.45 -3.22 -14.48
C ARG A 34 -3.94 -2.83 -15.87
N LEU A 35 -3.65 -3.67 -16.86
CA LEU A 35 -4.13 -3.49 -18.22
C LEU A 35 -5.59 -3.96 -18.35
N ASP A 36 -6.47 -3.42 -17.51
CA ASP A 36 -7.91 -3.59 -17.57
C ASP A 36 -8.60 -2.22 -17.79
N GLN A 37 -9.92 -2.22 -17.95
CA GLN A 37 -10.68 -0.98 -18.21
C GLN A 37 -10.47 0.08 -17.12
N ILE A 38 -10.23 -0.36 -15.89
CA ILE A 38 -10.08 0.52 -14.74
C ILE A 38 -8.65 1.07 -14.70
N GLY A 39 -7.63 0.22 -14.83
CA GLY A 39 -6.23 0.64 -14.80
C GLY A 39 -5.78 1.42 -16.04
N LEU A 40 -6.54 1.36 -17.15
CA LEU A 40 -6.37 2.30 -18.27
C LEU A 40 -6.89 3.71 -17.94
N PHE A 41 -7.98 3.83 -17.19
CA PHE A 41 -8.69 5.09 -16.99
C PHE A 41 -8.36 5.77 -15.65
N LEU A 42 -8.45 5.02 -14.56
CA LEU A 42 -8.43 5.51 -13.19
C LEU A 42 -7.08 6.17 -12.80
N PRO A 43 -5.90 5.65 -13.17
CA PRO A 43 -4.64 6.31 -12.83
C PRO A 43 -4.51 7.71 -13.44
N ARG A 44 -4.96 7.89 -14.69
CA ARG A 44 -4.93 9.22 -15.33
C ARG A 44 -5.93 10.18 -14.69
N TYR A 45 -7.08 9.68 -14.23
CA TYR A 45 -8.08 10.47 -13.52
C TYR A 45 -7.56 10.91 -12.14
N LEU A 46 -6.97 10.00 -11.36
CA LEU A 46 -6.52 10.26 -9.99
C LEU A 46 -5.20 11.04 -9.92
N TYR A 47 -4.26 10.77 -10.82
CA TYR A 47 -2.89 11.30 -10.75
C TYR A 47 -2.56 12.30 -11.86
N GLY A 48 -3.51 12.56 -12.75
CA GLY A 48 -3.36 13.50 -13.86
C GLY A 48 -2.70 12.92 -15.11
N ARG A 49 -2.69 13.71 -16.19
CA ARG A 49 -2.30 13.28 -17.55
C ARG A 49 -0.84 12.83 -17.67
N HIS A 50 0.07 13.37 -16.84
CA HIS A 50 1.50 13.12 -16.91
C HIS A 50 2.05 12.33 -15.72
N TYR A 51 1.19 11.60 -15.00
CA TYR A 51 1.57 10.89 -13.78
C TYR A 51 2.76 9.95 -13.95
N LYS A 52 2.93 9.33 -15.12
CA LYS A 52 4.05 8.42 -15.43
C LYS A 52 5.43 9.10 -15.38
N LYS A 53 5.49 10.43 -15.48
CA LYS A 53 6.73 11.22 -15.38
C LYS A 53 6.94 11.80 -13.97
N SER A 54 6.00 11.58 -13.06
CA SER A 54 6.09 12.08 -11.69
C SER A 54 6.96 11.16 -10.83
N ALA A 55 7.54 11.72 -9.76
CA ALA A 55 8.21 10.92 -8.73
C ALA A 55 7.26 9.91 -8.06
N PHE A 56 5.94 10.12 -8.14
CA PHE A 56 4.93 9.23 -7.60
C PHE A 56 4.64 8.00 -8.48
N ALA A 57 5.10 7.99 -9.74
CA ALA A 57 4.78 6.93 -10.70
C ALA A 57 5.04 5.49 -10.19
N PRO A 58 6.15 5.19 -9.47
CA PRO A 58 6.41 3.85 -8.94
C PRO A 58 5.39 3.42 -7.87
N TYR A 59 4.85 4.37 -7.12
CA TYR A 59 3.91 4.16 -6.02
C TYR A 59 2.46 4.01 -6.47
N VAL A 60 2.19 4.17 -7.78
CA VAL A 60 0.90 3.78 -8.34
C VAL A 60 0.69 2.29 -8.13
N SER A 61 1.71 1.45 -8.26
CA SER A 61 1.55 0.03 -7.93
C SER A 61 1.47 -0.18 -6.41
N PRO A 62 0.41 -0.80 -5.87
CA PRO A 62 0.31 -1.06 -4.44
C PRO A 62 1.37 -2.06 -3.94
N GLU A 63 1.96 -2.87 -4.84
CA GLU A 63 3.03 -3.83 -4.51
C GLU A 63 4.39 -3.17 -4.22
N HIS A 64 4.52 -1.86 -4.45
CA HIS A 64 5.76 -1.15 -4.21
C HIS A 64 6.27 -1.43 -2.76
N PRO A 65 7.53 -1.87 -2.57
CA PRO A 65 8.03 -2.32 -1.27
C PRO A 65 7.83 -1.29 -0.14
N ASP A 66 8.02 -0.02 -0.44
CA ASP A 66 7.83 1.07 0.54
C ASP A 66 6.38 1.27 0.96
N ILE A 67 5.40 0.87 0.14
CA ILE A 67 3.98 0.84 0.54
C ILE A 67 3.76 -0.35 1.45
N VAL A 68 4.11 -1.55 0.97
CA VAL A 68 3.93 -2.83 1.67
C VAL A 68 4.55 -2.82 3.08
N THR A 69 5.74 -2.25 3.22
CA THR A 69 6.49 -2.23 4.49
C THR A 69 6.09 -1.09 5.42
N SER A 70 5.49 -0.01 4.89
CA SER A 70 5.09 1.16 5.70
C SER A 70 3.63 1.14 6.16
N LEU A 71 2.85 0.13 5.76
CA LEU A 71 1.47 0.01 6.23
C LEU A 71 1.40 -0.22 7.75
N PRO A 72 0.51 0.48 8.47
CA PRO A 72 0.15 0.10 9.82
C PRO A 72 -0.56 -1.26 9.82
N PRO A 73 -0.68 -1.92 10.99
CA PRO A 73 -1.55 -3.08 11.14
C PRO A 73 -2.87 -2.86 10.42
N SER A 74 -3.18 -3.72 9.45
CA SER A 74 -4.28 -3.52 8.53
C SER A 74 -5.23 -4.71 8.50
N LEU A 75 -6.53 -4.41 8.50
CA LEU A 75 -7.61 -5.36 8.29
C LEU A 75 -8.17 -5.12 6.89
N LEU A 76 -8.29 -6.18 6.10
CA LEU A 76 -8.89 -6.13 4.77
C LEU A 76 -10.16 -6.97 4.74
N ILE A 77 -11.26 -6.36 4.33
CA ILE A 77 -12.59 -6.94 4.20
C ILE A 77 -12.99 -6.88 2.72
N THR A 78 -13.39 -8.00 2.14
CA THR A 78 -13.91 -8.10 0.77
C THR A 78 -15.00 -9.15 0.69
N SER A 79 -15.82 -9.13 -0.36
CA SER A 79 -16.80 -10.15 -0.66
C SER A 79 -16.26 -11.17 -1.65
N ASP A 80 -16.83 -12.37 -1.64
CA ASP A 80 -16.46 -13.44 -2.57
C ASP A 80 -16.71 -13.05 -4.04
N ASN A 81 -17.77 -12.27 -4.27
CA ASN A 81 -18.17 -11.78 -5.59
C ASN A 81 -17.70 -10.35 -5.87
N ASP A 82 -16.62 -9.91 -5.21
CA ASP A 82 -16.01 -8.61 -5.49
C ASP A 82 -15.30 -8.66 -6.86
N ASN A 83 -15.93 -8.05 -7.88
CA ASN A 83 -15.38 -7.94 -9.24
C ASN A 83 -14.03 -7.20 -9.26
N LEU A 84 -13.72 -6.48 -8.20
CA LEU A 84 -12.39 -6.00 -7.90
C LEU A 84 -11.59 -7.20 -7.40
N HIS A 85 -11.26 -8.16 -8.28
CA HIS A 85 -10.53 -9.37 -7.92
C HIS A 85 -9.20 -9.01 -7.21
N ILE A 86 -9.30 -8.99 -5.89
CA ILE A 86 -8.25 -8.69 -4.95
C ILE A 86 -7.24 -9.82 -5.02
N ILE A 87 -6.09 -9.54 -5.61
CA ILE A 87 -4.93 -10.40 -5.37
C ILE A 87 -3.63 -9.63 -5.09
N GLU A 88 -3.68 -8.33 -4.85
CA GLU A 88 -2.48 -7.58 -4.46
C GLU A 88 -2.49 -7.21 -2.98
N ILE A 89 -3.51 -6.53 -2.46
CA ILE A 89 -3.52 -6.09 -1.05
C ILE A 89 -3.57 -7.28 -0.07
N VAL A 90 -4.28 -8.38 -0.38
CA VAL A 90 -4.23 -9.61 0.46
C VAL A 90 -2.84 -10.23 0.47
N LYS A 91 -2.18 -10.33 -0.69
CA LYS A 91 -0.82 -10.89 -0.79
C LYS A 91 0.18 -9.99 -0.06
N ILE A 92 0.06 -8.69 -0.25
CA ILE A 92 0.81 -7.64 0.45
C ILE A 92 0.61 -7.75 1.95
N ALA A 93 -0.63 -7.75 2.45
CA ALA A 93 -0.94 -7.85 3.87
C ALA A 93 -0.39 -9.14 4.49
N LYS A 94 -0.51 -10.28 3.80
CA LYS A 94 0.11 -11.56 4.22
C LYS A 94 1.63 -11.47 4.26
N LYS A 95 2.26 -10.83 3.26
CA LYS A 95 3.72 -10.64 3.18
C LYS A 95 4.22 -9.69 4.28
N THR A 96 3.53 -8.58 4.50
CA THR A 96 3.79 -7.60 5.57
C THR A 96 3.66 -8.27 6.94
N ALA A 97 2.60 -9.04 7.18
CA ALA A 97 2.42 -9.79 8.43
C ALA A 97 3.55 -10.81 8.66
N LYS A 98 4.03 -11.49 7.60
CA LYS A 98 5.18 -12.41 7.69
C LYS A 98 6.48 -11.68 8.01
N ILE A 99 6.73 -10.52 7.39
CA ILE A 99 7.91 -9.68 7.65
C ILE A 99 7.87 -9.14 9.09
N GLN A 100 6.72 -8.64 9.55
CA GLN A 100 6.52 -8.13 10.90
C GLN A 100 6.70 -9.23 11.96
N LYS A 101 6.16 -10.43 11.74
CA LYS A 101 6.40 -11.60 12.62
C LYS A 101 7.89 -12.00 12.67
N LYS A 102 8.60 -11.98 11.55
CA LYS A 102 10.05 -12.29 11.50
C LYS A 102 10.88 -11.23 12.24
N ALA A 103 10.51 -9.96 12.14
CA ALA A 103 11.18 -8.86 12.86
C ALA A 103 10.88 -8.88 14.38
N ALA A 104 9.70 -9.35 14.79
CA ALA A 104 9.38 -9.58 16.20
C ALA A 104 10.16 -10.78 16.78
N GLY A 105 10.29 -11.87 16.03
CA GLY A 105 11.02 -13.07 16.46
C GLY A 105 12.55 -12.90 16.54
N ARG A 106 13.14 -11.92 15.82
CA ARG A 106 14.57 -11.59 15.95
C ARG A 106 14.88 -10.80 17.23
N ARG A 107 14.02 -9.84 17.60
CA ARG A 107 14.19 -9.04 18.83
C ARG A 107 14.16 -9.86 20.13
N ASN A 108 13.52 -11.03 20.12
CA ASN A 108 13.51 -11.93 21.28
C ASN A 108 14.75 -12.83 21.38
N LYS A 109 15.63 -12.87 20.36
CA LYS A 109 16.89 -13.64 20.40
C LYS A 109 18.12 -12.81 20.75
N ASP A 110 17.99 -11.48 20.71
CA ASP A 110 19.08 -10.56 21.05
C ASP A 110 19.09 -10.19 22.54
N HIS A 111 18.28 -10.88 23.35
CA HIS A 111 18.13 -10.71 24.80
C HIS A 111 18.44 -11.99 25.62
N ASP A 112 19.00 -13.03 24.99
CA ASP A 112 19.55 -14.22 25.65
C ASP A 112 21.09 -14.22 25.58
#